data_AF-A0A0V0GRB4-F1
#
_entry.id   AF-A0A0V0GRB4-F1
#
_cell.length_a   1.000
_cell.length_b   1.000
_cell.length_c   1.000
_cell.angle_alpha   90.00
_cell.angle_beta   90.00
_cell.angle_gamma   90.00
#
_symmetry.space_group_name_H-M   'P 1'
#
loop_
_entity.id
_entity.type
_entity.pdbx_description
1 polymer ?
#
loop_
_entity_poly.entity_id
_entity_poly.type
_entity_poly.pdbx_seq_one_letter_code
_entity_poly.pdbx_strand_id
1 'polypeptide(L)' 'KSLAFVGDSVGRNQMQSLICLLSRAVYPIDDSISPDENFKRWKYVDYNFTLATYWSPFLVKMKEAEC' A
#
# COMPACT_ATOMS: atom_id res chain seq x y z
N LYS A 1 -1.67 -15.01 -0.40
CA LYS A 1 -2.04 -14.33 0.87
C LYS A 1 -1.91 -12.82 0.64
N SER A 2 -2.70 -11.98 1.33
CA SER A 2 -2.76 -10.55 1.00
C SER A 2 -2.90 -9.69 2.26
N LEU A 3 -2.21 -8.56 2.28
CA LEU A 3 -2.29 -7.53 3.31
C LEU A 3 -2.46 -6.16 2.65
N ALA A 4 -3.34 -5.33 3.18
CA ALA A 4 -3.56 -3.98 2.69
C ALA A 4 -3.50 -2.97 3.82
N PHE A 5 -2.77 -1.87 3.61
CA PHE A 5 -2.77 -0.69 4.47
C PHE A 5 -3.75 0.33 3.90
N VAL A 6 -4.81 0.62 4.64
CA VAL A 6 -5.86 1.58 4.25
C VAL A 6 -5.88 2.71 5.26
N GLY A 7 -5.68 3.95 4.82
CA GLY A 7 -5.68 5.08 5.72
C GLY A 7 -4.95 6.29 5.18
N ASP A 8 -4.31 7.02 6.09
CA ASP A 8 -3.57 8.24 5.85
C ASP A 8 -2.05 7.97 5.73
N SER A 9 -1.27 9.02 5.96
CA SER A 9 0.19 8.98 5.99
C SER A 9 0.75 7.99 7.01
N VAL A 10 0.07 7.75 8.14
CA VAL A 10 0.53 6.78 9.15
C VAL A 10 0.44 5.36 8.60
N GLY A 11 -0.66 5.03 7.91
CA GLY A 11 -0.81 3.75 7.22
C GLY A 11 0.28 3.52 6.17
N ARG A 12 0.59 4.55 5.38
CA ARG A 12 1.68 4.51 4.38
C ARG A 12 3.06 4.34 5.04
N ASN A 13 3.30 4.98 6.17
CA ASN A 13 4.56 4.83 6.92
C ASN A 13 4.73 3.42 7.50
N GLN A 14 3.68 2.84 8.09
CA GLN A 14 3.73 1.47 8.60
C GLN A 14 4.02 0.47 7.47
N MET A 15 3.39 0.68 6.32
CA MET A 15 3.63 -0.12 5.11
C MET A 15 5.08 -0.05 4.64
N GLN A 16 5.67 1.14 4.58
CA GLN A 16 7.09 1.32 4.21
C GLN A 16 8.03 0.67 5.23
N SER A 17 7.73 0.80 6.52
CA SER A 17 8.49 0.13 7.59
C SER A 17 8.45 -1.39 7.42
N LEU A 18 7.32 -1.97 7.02
CA LEU A 18 7.20 -3.40 6.77
C LEU A 18 8.04 -3.84 5.56
N ILE A 19 8.02 -3.09 4.45
CA ILE A 19 8.89 -3.37 3.30
C ILE A 19 10.36 -3.37 3.73
N CYS A 20 10.79 -2.36 4.49
CA CYS A 20 12.16 -2.24 4.97
C CYS A 20 12.56 -3.43 5.88
N LEU A 21 11.63 -3.92 6.70
CA LEU A 21 11.87 -5.11 7.51
C LEU A 21 12.06 -6.37 6.64
N LEU A 22 11.22 -6.52 5.62
CA LEU A 22 11.22 -7.68 4.72
C LEU A 22 12.36 -7.65 3.69
N SER A 23 12.92 -6.48 3.38
CA SER A 23 14.01 -6.33 2.40
C SER A 23 15.29 -7.08 2.79
N ARG A 24 15.41 -7.53 4.05
CA ARG A 24 16.49 -8.42 4.49
C ARG A 24 16.39 -9.83 3.93
N ALA A 25 15.18 -10.27 3.58
CA ALA A 25 14.91 -11.61 3.05
C ALA A 25 14.58 -11.56 1.55
N VAL A 26 13.70 -10.64 1.14
CA VAL A 26 13.23 -10.54 -0.25
C VAL A 26 12.75 -9.12 -0.54
N TYR A 27 12.98 -8.65 -1.78
CA TYR A 27 12.44 -7.37 -2.24
C TYR A 27 11.18 -7.60 -3.08
N PRO A 28 10.10 -6.84 -2.86
CA PRO A 28 8.90 -6.98 -3.69
C PRO A 28 9.10 -6.37 -5.09
N ILE A 29 8.33 -6.85 -6.06
CA ILE A 29 8.14 -6.18 -7.35
C ILE A 29 6.93 -5.25 -7.28
N ASP A 30 7.00 -4.12 -7.99
CA ASP A 30 5.84 -3.27 -8.21
C ASP A 30 4.87 -3.98 -9.17
N ASP A 31 3.63 -4.17 -8.72
CA ASP A 31 2.54 -4.82 -9.44
C ASP A 31 1.31 -3.88 -9.49
N SER A 32 1.55 -2.57 -9.38
CA SER A 32 0.52 -1.54 -9.54
C SER A 32 0.00 -1.51 -10.99
N ILE A 33 -1.33 -1.41 -11.12
CA ILE A 33 -2.00 -1.36 -12.43
C ILE A 33 -1.99 0.06 -13.00
N SER A 34 -2.01 1.07 -12.12
CA SER A 34 -2.02 2.48 -12.46
C SER A 34 -0.83 3.20 -11.81
N PRO A 35 -0.37 4.31 -12.39
CA PRO A 35 0.63 5.19 -11.77
C PRO A 35 0.06 6.01 -10.59
N ASP A 36 -1.16 5.71 -10.13
CA ASP A 36 -1.82 6.43 -9.05
C ASP A 36 -1.11 6.15 -7.71
N GLU A 37 -0.57 7.21 -7.12
CA GLU A 37 0.08 7.15 -5.81
C GLU A 37 -0.89 6.76 -4.69
N ASN A 38 -2.19 6.99 -4.88
CA ASN A 38 -3.23 6.66 -3.91
C ASN A 38 -3.53 5.16 -3.85
N PHE A 39 -3.15 4.40 -4.89
CA PHE A 39 -3.31 2.97 -4.93
C PHE A 39 -2.08 2.27 -5.50
N LYS A 40 -1.27 1.69 -4.62
CA LYS A 40 -0.10 0.90 -5.02
C LYS A 40 -0.18 -0.53 -4.53
N ARG A 41 0.39 -1.43 -5.33
CA ARG A 41 0.43 -2.87 -5.06
C ARG A 41 1.82 -3.41 -5.32
N TRP A 42 2.28 -4.25 -4.41
CA TRP A 42 3.57 -4.90 -4.42
C TRP A 42 3.39 -6.40 -4.28
N LYS A 43 4.19 -7.17 -5.00
CA LYS A 43 4.11 -8.64 -4.99
C LYS A 43 5.46 -9.24 -4.57
N TYR A 44 5.41 -10.10 -3.56
CA TYR A 44 6.52 -10.95 -3.14
C TYR A 44 6.34 -12.30 -3.83
N VAL A 45 7.02 -12.48 -4.95
CA VAL A 45 6.83 -13.61 -5.87
C VAL A 45 7.12 -14.95 -5.17
N ASP A 46 8.22 -15.03 -4.43
CA ASP A 46 8.68 -16.26 -3.76
C ASP A 46 7.69 -16.79 -2.73
N TYR A 47 6.89 -15.90 -2.13
CA TYR A 47 5.94 -16.23 -1.06
C TYR A 47 4.47 -16.18 -1.52
N ASN A 48 4.20 -15.82 -2.78
CA ASN A 48 2.85 -15.53 -3.27
C ASN A 48 2.07 -14.60 -2.31
N PHE A 49 2.77 -13.59 -1.79
CA PHE A 49 2.24 -12.60 -0.87
C PHE A 49 2.11 -11.26 -1.57
N THR A 50 0.95 -10.64 -1.42
CA THR A 50 0.65 -9.33 -2.02
C THR A 50 0.44 -8.30 -0.93
N LEU A 51 1.13 -7.18 -1.05
CA LEU A 51 1.01 -6.02 -0.18
C LEU A 51 0.39 -4.88 -0.97
N ALA A 52 -0.63 -4.21 -0.44
CA ALA A 52 -1.27 -3.08 -1.10
C ALA A 52 -1.39 -1.88 -0.14
N THR A 53 -1.47 -0.68 -0.70
CA THR A 53 -1.81 0.54 0.03
C THR A 53 -2.94 1.27 -0.66
N TYR A 54 -3.90 1.75 0.12
CA TYR A 54 -5.02 2.56 -0.32
C TYR A 54 -5.04 3.84 0.50
N TRP A 55 -4.96 4.97 -0.18
CA TRP A 55 -5.12 6.28 0.44
C TRP A 55 -6.61 6.52 0.71
N SER A 56 -6.97 6.54 1.99
CA SER A 56 -8.31 6.82 2.48
C SER A 56 -8.20 7.45 3.86
N PRO A 57 -7.80 8.74 3.95
CA PRO A 57 -7.44 9.37 5.22
C PRO A 57 -8.60 9.39 6.23
N PHE A 58 -9.84 9.39 5.75
CA PHE A 58 -11.04 9.38 6.58
C PHE A 58 -11.76 8.04 6.61
N LEU A 59 -11.24 7.02 5.91
CA LEU A 59 -11.84 5.69 5.75
C LEU A 59 -13.27 5.66 5.17
N VAL A 60 -13.83 6.82 4.86
CA VAL A 60 -15.13 7.02 4.24
C VAL A 60 -14.98 7.73 2.91
N LYS A 61 -16.03 7.63 2.07
CA LYS A 61 -16.04 8.29 0.77
C LYS A 61 -16.09 9.80 0.96
N MET A 62 -14.98 10.46 0.66
CA MET A 62 -14.87 11.91 0.71
C MET A 62 -15.57 12.52 -0.49
N LYS A 63 -16.40 13.53 -0.24
CA LYS A 63 -16.73 14.56 -1.23
C LYS A 63 -15.95 15.79 -0.81
N GLU A 64 -15.08 16.28 -1.69
CA GLU A 64 -14.49 17.60 -1.51
C GLU A 64 -15.65 18.60 -1.50
N ALA A 65 -15.74 19.42 -0.46
CA ALA A 65 -16.78 20.43 -0.40
C ALA A 65 -16.52 21.41 -1.55
N GLU A 66 -17.45 21.50 -2.49
CA GLU A 66 -17.45 22.57 -3.49
C GLU A 66 -17.67 23.89 -2.74
N CYS A 67 -16.59 24.65 -2.56
CA CYS A 67 -16.63 26.00 -1.98
C CYS A 67 -17.23 27.02 -2.96
#